data_AF-A0A2E9H2R7-F1
#
_entry.id   AF-A0A2E9H2R7-F1
#
_cell.length_a   1.000
_cell.length_b   1.000
_cell.length_c   1.000
_cell.angle_alpha   90.00
_cell.angle_beta   90.00
_cell.angle_gamma   90.00
#
_symmetry.space_group_name_H-M   'P 1'
#
loop_
_entity.id
_entity.type
_entity.pdbx_description
1 polymer ?
#
loop_
_entity_poly.entity_id
_entity_poly.type
_entity_poly.pdbx_seq_one_letter_code
_entity_poly.pdbx_strand_id
1 'polypeptide(L)' 'MENIFDALLFAVLVAAGGLGLSSWLMFFIPADTDDRQAVQRQRFENIFFGLAGIIIMLVMWYAIS' A
#
# COMPACT_ATOMS: atom_id res chain seq x y z
N MET A 1 12.76 -25.53 -3.26
CA MET A 1 13.06 -24.37 -2.40
C MET A 1 12.91 -23.07 -3.18
N GLU A 2 13.39 -23.01 -4.43
CA GLU A 2 13.18 -21.89 -5.38
C GLU A 2 11.70 -21.43 -5.45
N ASN A 3 10.77 -22.35 -5.77
CA ASN A 3 9.33 -22.03 -5.83
C ASN A 3 8.67 -21.52 -4.53
N ILE A 4 9.22 -21.85 -3.35
CA ILE A 4 8.63 -21.41 -2.07
C ILE A 4 9.00 -19.95 -1.80
N PHE A 5 10.24 -19.56 -2.14
CA PHE A 5 10.68 -18.19 -1.97
C PHE A 5 9.93 -17.25 -2.92
N ASP A 6 9.78 -17.64 -4.19
CA ASP A 6 9.02 -16.85 -5.17
C ASP A 6 7.54 -16.72 -4.78
N ALA A 7 6.94 -17.79 -4.25
CA ALA A 7 5.57 -17.76 -3.75
C ALA A 7 5.41 -16.78 -2.57
N LEU A 8 6.41 -16.70 -1.68
CA LEU A 8 6.40 -15.73 -0.57
C LEU A 8 6.57 -14.30 -1.09
N LEU A 9 7.50 -14.06 -2.00
CA LEU A 9 7.68 -12.74 -2.62
C LEU A 9 6.41 -12.31 -3.35
N PHE A 10 5.74 -13.22 -4.06
CA PHE A 10 4.47 -12.95 -4.71
C PHE A 10 3.36 -12.62 -3.72
N ALA A 11 3.28 -13.34 -2.59
CA ALA A 11 2.32 -13.04 -1.54
C ALA A 11 2.55 -11.63 -0.95
N VAL A 12 3.80 -11.24 -0.72
CA VAL A 12 4.15 -9.89 -0.25
C VAL A 12 3.83 -8.84 -1.32
N LEU A 13 4.09 -9.13 -2.60
CA LEU A 13 3.75 -8.26 -3.73
C LEU A 13 2.25 -7.98 -3.75
N VAL A 14 1.41 -9.02 -3.68
CA VAL A 14 -0.05 -8.89 -3.70
C VAL A 14 -0.55 -8.16 -2.45
N ALA A 15 -0.02 -8.49 -1.27
CA ALA A 15 -0.40 -7.83 -0.03
C ALA A 15 -0.04 -6.33 -0.03
N ALA A 16 1.20 -6.00 -0.39
CA ALA A 16 1.66 -4.61 -0.44
C ALA A 16 0.97 -3.80 -1.53
N GLY A 17 0.78 -4.39 -2.72
CA GLY A 17 0.04 -3.77 -3.81
C GLY A 17 -1.44 -3.54 -3.45
N GLY A 18 -2.10 -4.54 -2.86
CA GLY A 18 -3.48 -4.44 -2.42
C GLY A 18 -3.70 -3.39 -1.34
N LEU A 19 -2.85 -3.38 -0.31
CA LEU A 19 -2.90 -2.38 0.75
C LEU A 19 -2.53 -0.99 0.22
N GLY A 20 -1.51 -0.88 -0.62
CA GLY A 20 -1.06 0.38 -1.20
C GLY A 20 -2.12 1.05 -2.07
N LEU A 21 -2.71 0.28 -3.00
CA LEU A 21 -3.82 0.75 -3.82
C LEU A 21 -5.05 1.13 -2.97
N SER A 22 -5.37 0.34 -1.95
CA SER A 22 -6.49 0.64 -1.05
C SER A 22 -6.27 1.96 -0.29
N SER A 23 -5.06 2.22 0.20
CA SER A 23 -4.72 3.48 0.85
C SER A 23 -4.82 4.67 -0.10
N TRP A 24 -4.45 4.51 -1.38
CA TRP A 24 -4.69 5.55 -2.39
C TRP A 24 -6.17 5.76 -2.69
N LEU A 25 -6.97 4.70 -2.75
CA LEU A 25 -8.41 4.82 -2.94
C LEU A 25 -9.07 5.57 -1.78
N MET A 26 -8.60 5.36 -0.54
CA MET A 26 -9.10 6.09 0.63
C MET A 26 -8.84 7.60 0.57
N PHE A 27 -7.96 8.09 -0.32
CA PHE A 27 -7.81 9.53 -0.54
C PHE A 27 -9.07 10.18 -1.13
N PHE A 28 -9.86 9.42 -1.91
CA PHE A 28 -11.09 9.91 -2.54
C PHE A 28 -12.32 9.80 -1.64
N ILE A 29 -12.21 9.13 -0.49
CA ILE A 29 -13.31 8.97 0.46
C ILE A 29 -13.37 10.21 1.37
N PRO A 30 -14.51 10.89 1.48
CA PRO A 30 -14.67 12.01 2.41
C PRO A 30 -14.45 11.56 3.86
N ALA A 31 -13.79 12.40 4.65
CA ALA A 31 -13.62 12.13 6.07
C ALA A 31 -14.92 12.45 6.82
N ASP A 32 -15.31 11.57 7.74
CA ASP A 32 -16.53 11.67 8.55
C ASP A 32 -16.31 12.49 9.83
N THR A 33 -15.43 13.50 9.77
CA THR A 33 -15.06 14.32 10.92
C THR A 33 -14.76 15.76 10.50
N ASP A 34 -15.22 16.72 11.31
CA ASP A 34 -14.93 18.15 11.17
C ASP A 34 -13.57 18.54 11.76
N ASP A 35 -12.88 17.62 12.46
CA ASP A 35 -11.54 17.89 12.98
C ASP A 35 -10.51 17.93 11.84
N ARG A 36 -10.12 19.16 11.48
CA ARG A 36 -9.14 19.43 10.43
C ARG A 36 -7.80 18.73 10.65
N GLN A 37 -7.36 18.54 11.89
CA GLN A 37 -6.08 17.87 12.17
C GLN A 37 -6.18 16.37 11.89
N ALA A 38 -7.29 15.75 12.31
CA ALA A 38 -7.56 14.35 12.04
C ALA A 38 -7.64 14.08 10.52
N VAL A 39 -8.34 14.93 9.77
CA VAL A 39 -8.45 14.82 8.30
C VAL A 39 -7.08 14.94 7.62
N GLN A 40 -6.26 15.91 8.01
CA GLN A 40 -4.93 16.10 7.42
C GLN A 40 -4.02 14.92 7.70
N ARG A 41 -4.02 14.43 8.94
CA ARG A 41 -3.25 13.26 9.34
C ARG A 41 -3.67 12.02 8.55
N GLN A 42 -4.97 11.76 8.45
CA GLN A 42 -5.49 10.61 7.69
C GLN A 42 -5.10 10.70 6.20
N ARG A 43 -5.17 11.88 5.59
CA ARG A 43 -4.73 12.07 4.20
C ARG A 43 -3.24 11.80 4.02
N PHE A 44 -2.42 12.28 4.95
CA PHE A 44 -0.98 12.04 4.91
C PHE A 44 -0.66 10.55 5.06
N GLU A 45 -1.30 9.88 6.02
CA GLU A 45 -1.16 8.44 6.23
C GLU A 45 -1.58 7.65 4.99
N ASN A 46 -2.72 7.97 4.38
CA ASN A 46 -3.20 7.33 3.14
C ASN A 46 -2.21 7.46 1.98
N ILE A 47 -1.65 8.66 1.78
CA ILE A 47 -0.64 8.90 0.73
C ILE A 47 0.64 8.13 1.04
N PHE A 48 1.13 8.21 2.28
CA PHE A 48 2.37 7.58 2.70
C PHE A 48 2.30 6.05 2.59
N PHE A 49 1.26 5.43 3.17
CA PHE A 49 1.07 3.98 3.11
C PHE A 49 0.82 3.50 1.69
N GLY A 50 0.10 4.29 0.90
CA GLY A 50 -0.09 3.99 -0.51
C GLY A 50 1.20 3.98 -1.30
N LEU A 51 2.01 5.04 -1.19
CA LEU A 51 3.30 5.12 -1.86
C LEU A 51 4.24 4.00 -1.41
N ALA A 52 4.32 3.74 -0.11
CA ALA A 52 5.14 2.68 0.45
C ALA A 52 4.72 1.30 -0.07
N GLY A 53 3.41 1.02 -0.11
CA GLY A 53 2.86 -0.23 -0.65
C GLY A 53 3.20 -0.43 -2.12
N ILE A 54 3.07 0.62 -2.95
CA ILE A 54 3.47 0.57 -4.36
C ILE A 54 4.97 0.34 -4.53
N ILE A 55 5.82 1.00 -3.74
CA ILE A 55 7.28 0.79 -3.79
C ILE A 55 7.61 -0.66 -3.45
N ILE A 56 7.05 -1.20 -2.37
CA ILE A 56 7.29 -2.60 -1.97
C ILE A 56 6.80 -3.56 -3.06
N MET A 57 5.62 -3.31 -3.64
CA MET A 57 5.09 -4.10 -4.76
C MET A 57 6.08 -4.13 -5.94
N LEU A 58 6.61 -2.98 -6.34
CA LEU A 58 7.57 -2.87 -7.45
C LEU A 58 8.90 -3.57 -7.14
N VAL A 59 9.38 -3.48 -5.89
CA VAL A 59 10.61 -4.17 -5.46
C VAL A 59 10.41 -5.69 -5.47
N MET A 60 9.27 -6.19 -4.99
CA MET A 60 8.95 -7.62 -5.03
C MET A 60 8.77 -8.09 -6.48
N TRP A 61 8.14 -7.29 -7.33
CA TRP A 61 8.02 -7.59 -8.76
C TRP A 61 9.39 -7.76 -9.39
N TYR A 62 10.30 -6.81 -9.13
CA TYR A 62 11.68 -6.88 -9.62
C TYR A 62 12.43 -8.10 -9.08
N ALA A 63 12.19 -8.50 -7.83
CA ALA A 63 12.86 -9.64 -7.22
C ALA A 63 12.39 -11.00 -7.77
N ILE A 64 11.14 -11.09 -8.27
CA ILE A 64 10.55 -12.30 -8.86
C ILE A 64 10.86 -12.39 -10.37
N SER A 65 11.02 -11.25 -11.04
CA SER A 65 11.32 -11.16 -12.48
C SER A 65 12.73 -11.58 -12.85
#